data_AF-A0A2D6PQU4-F1
#
_entry.id   AF-A0A2D6PQU4-F1
#
_cell.length_a   1.000
_cell.length_b   1.000
_cell.length_c   1.000
_cell.angle_alpha   90.00
_cell.angle_beta   90.00
_cell.angle_gamma   90.00
#
_symmetry.space_group_name_H-M   'P 1'
#
loop_
_entity.id
_entity.type
_entity.pdbx_description
1 polymer ?
#
loop_
_entity_poly.entity_id
_entity_poly.type
_entity_poly.pdbx_seq_one_letter_code
_entity_poly.pdbx_strand_id
1 'polypeptide(L)'
;MRTTIGTVALLLILVLPLAAQPGVPAKLKLKGDPAQDLDLGATRLVPMPVRKGPKGPVVSSPYVCLRSTESGLQTGGAAKPRQLLGRPASSVMPWLNRLDKMKPSLIWSQRWTLVCFLKDARVDDLTPEETVRLRVYFPKLPSRPTRLTGHERAHLWAIRMLRTESGVADLLDLDERGELKSRGPGYRPLPHKGCELYMFSSAATHDAFRRHIFKPSTKGLAGETLDSGPVTAMLMDDQKSAPIRRRFLHAASLQLIRAHRRLEGGIPAWLEIGVAHYFERRQSKVNRFRKDESGTLPPGLESPRDWDQAIRDLVAAGRSGELTALSATPERGLTVNSRLQSWSLVKYLLGVDGRRFRRLLVELLHTRPGTTVQDGLRAALKASYGHFPKDVEKAWKSWVIKRGG
;
A
#
# COMPACT_ATOMS: atom_id res chain seq x y z
N MET A 1 -19.76 26.92 -65.02
CA MET A 1 -19.55 26.66 -63.58
C MET A 1 -18.10 26.27 -63.37
N ARG A 2 -17.28 27.14 -62.75
CA ARG A 2 -15.88 26.86 -62.40
C ARG A 2 -15.82 26.54 -60.91
N THR A 3 -15.44 25.32 -60.57
CA THR A 3 -15.25 24.85 -59.20
C THR A 3 -13.78 25.02 -58.81
N THR A 4 -13.53 25.94 -57.88
CA THR A 4 -12.22 26.21 -57.29
C THR A 4 -11.95 25.17 -56.19
N ILE A 5 -10.95 24.31 -56.39
CA ILE A 5 -10.47 23.37 -55.37
C ILE A 5 -9.43 24.11 -54.52
N GLY A 6 -9.81 24.46 -53.29
CA GLY A 6 -8.92 25.08 -52.31
C GLY A 6 -8.00 24.04 -51.67
N THR A 7 -6.69 24.21 -51.85
CA THR A 7 -5.64 23.41 -51.20
C THR A 7 -5.51 23.83 -49.73
N VAL A 8 -5.95 22.97 -48.81
CA VAL A 8 -5.73 23.17 -47.36
C VAL A 8 -4.32 22.68 -47.02
N ALA A 9 -3.41 23.60 -46.74
CA ALA A 9 -2.08 23.30 -46.24
C ALA A 9 -2.18 22.80 -44.78
N LEU A 10 -1.97 21.51 -44.57
CA LEU A 10 -1.91 20.90 -43.24
C LEU A 10 -0.53 21.21 -42.62
N LEU A 11 -0.47 22.19 -41.72
CA LEU A 11 0.75 22.51 -40.98
C LEU A 11 0.97 21.43 -39.89
N LEU A 12 1.87 20.48 -40.16
CA LEU A 12 2.31 19.48 -39.17
C LEU A 12 3.23 20.17 -38.15
N ILE A 13 2.67 20.60 -37.02
CA ILE A 13 3.46 21.04 -35.86
C ILE A 13 4.03 19.79 -35.19
N LEU A 14 5.28 19.46 -35.51
CA LEU A 14 6.09 18.52 -34.75
C LEU A 14 6.34 19.12 -33.36
N VAL A 15 5.49 18.77 -32.41
CA VAL A 15 5.74 19.00 -30.98
C VAL A 15 6.86 18.04 -30.57
N LEU A 16 8.11 18.46 -30.76
CA LEU A 16 9.25 17.79 -30.18
C LEU A 16 9.08 17.79 -28.65
N PRO A 17 9.21 16.64 -27.97
CA PRO A 17 9.13 16.62 -26.52
C PRO A 17 10.26 17.50 -25.97
N LEU A 18 9.90 18.58 -25.26
CA LEU A 18 10.88 19.36 -24.50
C LEU A 18 11.65 18.37 -23.61
N ALA A 19 12.93 18.19 -23.89
CA ALA A 19 13.83 17.52 -22.97
C ALA A 19 13.74 18.26 -21.64
N ALA A 20 13.28 17.56 -20.60
CA ALA A 20 13.14 18.15 -19.28
C ALA A 20 14.51 18.67 -18.83
N GLN A 21 14.68 19.98 -18.80
CA GLN A 21 15.92 20.58 -18.29
C GLN A 21 16.17 20.05 -16.88
N PRO A 22 17.43 19.75 -16.52
CA PRO A 22 17.77 19.26 -15.18
C PRO A 22 17.26 20.29 -14.17
N GLY A 23 16.19 19.90 -13.46
CA GLY A 23 15.50 20.81 -12.56
C GLY A 23 16.43 21.29 -11.45
N VAL A 24 16.26 22.54 -11.03
CA VAL A 24 17.01 23.14 -9.92
C VAL A 24 17.01 22.17 -8.72
N PRO A 25 18.20 21.86 -8.14
CA PRO A 25 18.30 20.98 -6.98
C PRO A 25 17.35 21.39 -5.87
N ALA A 26 16.66 20.43 -5.29
CA ALA A 26 15.75 20.70 -4.18
C ALA A 26 16.55 21.24 -2.99
N LYS A 27 16.04 22.27 -2.31
CA LYS A 27 16.51 22.56 -0.95
C LYS A 27 16.06 21.39 -0.08
N LEU A 28 17.00 20.62 0.46
CA LEU A 28 16.74 19.49 1.37
C LEU A 28 16.34 19.96 2.78
N LYS A 29 15.44 20.95 2.83
CA LYS A 29 14.82 21.50 4.03
C LYS A 29 13.36 21.07 4.04
N LEU A 30 12.84 20.70 5.20
CA LEU A 30 11.43 20.34 5.35
C LEU A 30 10.52 21.53 5.04
N LYS A 31 9.37 21.22 4.46
CA LYS A 31 8.21 22.10 4.40
C LYS A 31 7.12 21.52 5.31
N GLY A 32 7.12 21.90 6.60
CA GLY A 32 6.13 21.42 7.58
C GLY A 32 6.50 20.12 8.31
N ASP A 33 5.53 19.54 9.05
CA ASP A 33 5.70 18.23 9.69
C ASP A 33 5.23 17.13 8.73
N PRO A 34 6.14 16.33 8.15
CA PRO A 34 5.79 15.25 7.21
C PRO A 34 4.74 14.25 7.71
N ALA A 35 4.57 14.15 9.03
CA ALA A 35 3.58 13.26 9.64
C ALA A 35 2.16 13.84 9.67
N GLN A 36 1.99 15.16 9.53
CA GLN A 36 0.70 15.84 9.68
C GLN A 36 0.12 16.38 8.37
N ASP A 37 0.96 16.73 7.39
CA ASP A 37 0.58 17.68 6.34
C ASP A 37 0.22 17.08 4.97
N LEU A 38 0.55 15.82 4.70
CA LEU A 38 0.11 15.18 3.47
C LEU A 38 -1.26 14.58 3.72
N ASP A 39 -2.31 14.96 2.98
CA ASP A 39 -3.61 14.27 3.04
C ASP A 39 -3.72 13.19 1.95
N LEU A 40 -2.87 12.15 2.03
CA LEU A 40 -2.90 11.02 1.11
C LEU A 40 -4.28 10.34 1.15
N GLY A 41 -4.90 10.20 -0.02
CA GLY A 41 -6.22 9.62 -0.18
C GLY A 41 -7.37 10.62 -0.07
N ALA A 42 -7.16 11.86 0.39
CA ALA A 42 -8.25 12.84 0.42
C ALA A 42 -8.63 13.36 -0.97
N THR A 43 -7.72 13.25 -1.94
CA THR A 43 -8.01 13.66 -3.32
C THR A 43 -8.83 12.64 -4.11
N ARG A 44 -9.02 11.43 -3.57
CA ARG A 44 -9.80 10.37 -4.18
C ARG A 44 -10.85 9.88 -3.22
N LEU A 45 -12.05 10.44 -3.37
CA LEU A 45 -13.22 9.93 -2.70
C LEU A 45 -13.53 8.54 -3.23
N VAL A 46 -13.34 7.53 -2.38
CA VAL A 46 -13.78 6.17 -2.68
C VAL A 46 -15.30 6.21 -2.93
N PRO A 47 -15.79 5.81 -4.12
CA PRO A 47 -17.20 5.90 -4.44
C PRO A 47 -18.07 5.21 -3.38
N MET A 48 -19.19 5.83 -3.03
CA MET A 48 -20.17 5.20 -2.16
C MET A 48 -20.85 4.05 -2.91
N PRO A 49 -21.05 2.88 -2.27
CA PRO A 49 -21.89 1.86 -2.86
C PRO A 49 -23.32 2.39 -3.01
N VAL A 50 -24.03 1.94 -4.04
CA VAL A 50 -25.38 2.40 -4.38
C VAL A 50 -26.34 1.22 -4.38
N ARG A 51 -27.52 1.38 -3.78
CA ARG A 51 -28.58 0.36 -3.75
C ARG A 51 -29.71 0.70 -4.71
N LYS A 52 -30.37 -0.33 -5.24
CA LYS A 52 -31.66 -0.21 -5.92
C LYS A 52 -32.76 -0.01 -4.88
N GLY A 53 -32.87 1.23 -4.38
CA GLY A 53 -33.81 1.60 -3.33
C GLY A 53 -33.44 1.13 -1.91
N PRO A 54 -34.26 1.44 -0.89
CA PRO A 54 -33.92 1.23 0.52
C PRO A 54 -33.77 -0.23 0.96
N LYS A 55 -34.36 -1.18 0.22
CA LYS A 55 -34.31 -2.63 0.52
C LYS A 55 -33.68 -3.47 -0.60
N GLY A 56 -33.49 -2.93 -1.80
CA GLY A 56 -32.97 -3.69 -2.93
C GLY A 56 -31.46 -3.93 -2.90
N PRO A 57 -30.92 -4.66 -3.88
CA PRO A 57 -29.50 -5.02 -3.92
C PRO A 57 -28.59 -3.81 -4.12
N VAL A 58 -27.32 -3.96 -3.74
CA VAL A 58 -26.25 -3.05 -4.14
C VAL A 58 -26.01 -3.22 -5.65
N VAL A 59 -26.26 -2.17 -6.44
CA VAL A 59 -26.13 -2.16 -7.91
C VAL A 59 -24.82 -1.57 -8.41
N SER A 60 -24.13 -0.80 -7.56
CA SER A 60 -22.82 -0.23 -7.88
C SER A 60 -21.97 -0.23 -6.61
N SER A 61 -20.70 -0.59 -6.76
CA SER A 61 -19.77 -0.68 -5.64
C SER A 61 -18.32 -0.65 -6.14
N PRO A 62 -17.39 -0.06 -5.38
CA PRO A 62 -15.95 -0.09 -5.68
C PRO A 62 -15.31 -1.50 -5.54
N TYR A 63 -16.02 -2.47 -4.95
CA TYR A 63 -15.61 -3.87 -4.89
C TYR A 63 -16.80 -4.83 -5.01
N VAL A 64 -16.53 -6.10 -5.26
CA VAL A 64 -17.54 -7.17 -5.32
C VAL A 64 -17.28 -8.17 -4.21
N CYS A 65 -18.35 -8.63 -3.55
CA CYS A 65 -18.29 -9.74 -2.60
C CYS A 65 -19.00 -10.97 -3.18
N LEU A 66 -18.30 -12.11 -3.20
CA LEU A 66 -18.84 -13.36 -3.74
C LEU A 66 -20.11 -13.77 -3.00
N ARG A 67 -20.07 -13.75 -1.66
CA ARG A 67 -21.20 -14.15 -0.82
C ARG A 67 -22.41 -13.23 -0.99
N SER A 68 -22.18 -11.93 -1.12
CA SER A 68 -23.26 -10.96 -1.37
C SER A 68 -23.86 -11.12 -2.77
N THR A 69 -23.06 -11.51 -3.75
CA THR A 69 -23.53 -11.82 -5.11
C THR A 69 -24.34 -13.10 -5.15
N GLU A 70 -23.84 -14.18 -4.53
CA GLU A 70 -24.54 -15.48 -4.44
C GLU A 70 -25.89 -15.39 -3.71
N SER A 71 -26.03 -14.45 -2.77
CA SER A 71 -27.27 -14.21 -2.03
C SER A 71 -28.19 -13.16 -2.67
N GLY A 72 -27.83 -12.61 -3.84
CA GLY A 72 -28.59 -11.57 -4.52
C GLY A 72 -28.61 -10.22 -3.80
N LEU A 73 -27.75 -10.01 -2.78
CA LEU A 73 -27.61 -8.74 -2.07
C LEU A 73 -26.76 -7.72 -2.84
N GLN A 74 -25.98 -8.18 -3.80
CA GLN A 74 -25.19 -7.37 -4.72
C GLN A 74 -25.43 -7.86 -6.15
N THR A 75 -25.72 -6.94 -7.06
CA THR A 75 -25.98 -7.21 -8.48
C THR A 75 -25.02 -6.39 -9.33
N GLY A 76 -24.37 -7.03 -10.31
CA GLY A 76 -23.35 -6.38 -11.14
C GLY A 76 -22.00 -6.24 -10.41
N GLY A 77 -20.94 -6.02 -11.18
CA GLY A 77 -19.60 -5.82 -10.65
C GLY A 77 -18.48 -6.31 -11.56
N ALA A 78 -17.25 -6.14 -11.08
CA ALA A 78 -16.05 -6.69 -11.72
C ALA A 78 -16.15 -8.22 -11.88
N ALA A 79 -15.58 -8.73 -12.96
CA ALA A 79 -15.48 -10.17 -13.18
C ALA A 79 -14.79 -10.85 -11.97
N LYS A 80 -15.27 -12.05 -11.61
CA LYS A 80 -14.67 -12.87 -10.54
C LYS A 80 -13.16 -13.04 -10.81
N PRO A 81 -12.30 -13.05 -9.76
CA PRO A 81 -10.88 -13.32 -9.94
C PRO A 81 -10.70 -14.66 -10.65
N ARG A 82 -10.02 -14.62 -11.80
CA ARG A 82 -9.74 -15.83 -12.59
C ARG A 82 -8.70 -16.70 -11.89
N GLN A 83 -7.79 -16.08 -11.16
CA GLN A 83 -6.70 -16.72 -10.43
C GLN A 83 -6.68 -16.29 -8.96
N LEU A 84 -6.17 -17.18 -8.12
CA LEU A 84 -5.78 -16.97 -6.73
C LEU A 84 -4.50 -17.76 -6.51
N LEU A 85 -3.52 -17.24 -5.78
CA LEU A 85 -2.26 -17.95 -5.48
C LEU A 85 -1.53 -18.49 -6.73
N GLY A 86 -1.57 -17.76 -7.84
CA GLY A 86 -1.00 -18.16 -9.12
C GLY A 86 -1.75 -19.27 -9.86
N ARG A 87 -2.91 -19.73 -9.36
CA ARG A 87 -3.65 -20.88 -9.90
C ARG A 87 -5.09 -20.50 -10.23
N PRO A 88 -5.80 -21.24 -11.12
CA PRO A 88 -7.22 -20.99 -11.38
C PRO A 88 -8.03 -20.97 -10.09
N ALA A 89 -8.87 -19.95 -9.90
CA ALA A 89 -9.66 -19.78 -8.67
C ALA A 89 -10.55 -21.01 -8.40
N SER A 90 -11.04 -21.69 -9.44
CA SER A 90 -11.80 -22.94 -9.34
C SER A 90 -11.02 -24.09 -8.68
N SER A 91 -9.69 -24.14 -8.82
CA SER A 91 -8.83 -25.13 -8.16
C SER A 91 -8.47 -24.78 -6.72
N VAL A 92 -8.40 -23.48 -6.40
CA VAL A 92 -7.96 -22.99 -5.09
C VAL A 92 -9.10 -22.95 -4.08
N MET A 93 -10.30 -22.56 -4.52
CA MET A 93 -11.46 -22.41 -3.64
C MET A 93 -11.84 -23.70 -2.89
N PRO A 94 -11.84 -24.91 -3.49
CA PRO A 94 -12.11 -26.13 -2.75
C PRO A 94 -11.10 -26.41 -1.64
N TRP A 95 -9.82 -26.09 -1.85
CA TRP A 95 -8.80 -26.21 -0.82
C TRP A 95 -9.00 -25.18 0.29
N LEU A 96 -9.26 -23.91 -0.05
CA LEU A 96 -9.56 -22.86 0.92
C LEU A 96 -10.78 -23.23 1.80
N ASN A 97 -11.82 -23.82 1.22
CA ASN A 97 -13.01 -24.28 1.94
C ASN A 97 -12.73 -25.45 2.90
N ARG A 98 -11.59 -26.15 2.77
CA ARG A 98 -11.17 -27.23 3.68
C ARG A 98 -10.23 -26.75 4.78
N LEU A 99 -9.63 -25.56 4.64
CA LEU A 99 -8.71 -25.02 5.64
C LEU A 99 -9.40 -24.71 6.97
N ASP A 100 -10.68 -24.35 6.92
CA ASP A 100 -11.48 -24.02 8.09
C ASP A 100 -12.91 -24.54 7.90
N LYS A 101 -13.65 -24.72 8.99
CA LYS A 101 -15.09 -25.06 8.94
C LYS A 101 -15.94 -23.90 8.41
N MET A 102 -15.35 -22.70 8.33
CA MET A 102 -16.02 -21.50 7.84
C MET A 102 -15.78 -21.29 6.34
N LYS A 103 -16.87 -21.01 5.60
CA LYS A 103 -16.76 -20.54 4.22
C LYS A 103 -16.12 -19.14 4.20
N PRO A 104 -15.00 -18.92 3.49
CA PRO A 104 -14.36 -17.61 3.45
C PRO A 104 -15.23 -16.59 2.71
N SER A 105 -15.14 -15.33 3.14
CA SER A 105 -15.65 -14.20 2.36
C SER A 105 -14.59 -13.79 1.34
N LEU A 106 -14.92 -13.92 0.06
CA LEU A 106 -14.07 -13.47 -1.05
C LEU A 106 -14.56 -12.10 -1.52
N ILE A 107 -13.74 -11.06 -1.36
CA ILE A 107 -14.05 -9.68 -1.77
C ILE A 107 -12.94 -9.17 -2.68
N TRP A 108 -13.25 -8.57 -3.81
CA TRP A 108 -12.23 -8.10 -4.75
C TRP A 108 -12.60 -6.79 -5.44
N SER A 109 -11.56 -6.06 -5.85
CA SER A 109 -11.63 -4.92 -6.77
C SER A 109 -10.88 -5.26 -8.06
N GLN A 110 -10.64 -4.26 -8.91
CA GLN A 110 -9.74 -4.42 -10.06
C GLN A 110 -8.26 -4.60 -9.64
N ARG A 111 -7.92 -4.24 -8.39
CA ARG A 111 -6.52 -4.10 -7.94
C ARG A 111 -6.15 -4.97 -6.75
N TRP A 112 -7.12 -5.58 -6.09
CA TRP A 112 -6.81 -6.44 -4.96
C TRP A 112 -7.90 -7.46 -4.73
N THR A 113 -7.54 -8.53 -4.04
CA THR A 113 -8.46 -9.56 -3.57
C THR A 113 -8.22 -9.81 -2.09
N LEU A 114 -9.29 -9.78 -1.29
CA LEU A 114 -9.31 -10.19 0.10
C LEU A 114 -9.97 -11.57 0.22
N VAL A 115 -9.30 -12.49 0.92
CA VAL A 115 -9.85 -13.79 1.30
C VAL A 115 -9.94 -13.85 2.82
N CYS A 116 -11.15 -13.80 3.36
CA CYS A 116 -11.38 -13.56 4.78
C CYS A 116 -12.03 -14.77 5.49
N PHE A 117 -11.29 -15.40 6.40
CA PHE A 117 -11.76 -16.41 7.37
C PHE A 117 -11.97 -15.76 8.75
N LEU A 118 -12.93 -14.84 8.83
CA LEU A 118 -13.17 -14.03 10.02
C LEU A 118 -14.38 -14.54 10.80
N LYS A 119 -14.24 -14.62 12.12
CA LYS A 119 -15.33 -14.84 13.07
C LYS A 119 -15.95 -13.53 13.52
N ASP A 120 -17.12 -13.63 14.15
CA ASP A 120 -17.79 -12.50 14.79
C ASP A 120 -16.91 -11.96 15.92
N ALA A 121 -16.70 -10.65 15.95
CA ALA A 121 -15.84 -10.02 16.97
C ALA A 121 -16.32 -8.62 17.32
N ARG A 122 -15.89 -8.12 18.49
CA ARG A 122 -16.07 -6.72 18.87
C ARG A 122 -15.24 -5.80 17.97
N VAL A 123 -15.76 -4.60 17.72
CA VAL A 123 -15.07 -3.59 16.90
C VAL A 123 -15.16 -2.24 17.63
N ASP A 124 -14.06 -1.83 18.24
CA ASP A 124 -14.02 -0.62 19.07
C ASP A 124 -13.56 0.63 18.29
N ASP A 125 -13.11 0.48 17.04
CA ASP A 125 -12.50 1.55 16.24
C ASP A 125 -13.27 1.89 14.95
N LEU A 126 -14.59 1.66 14.94
CA LEU A 126 -15.42 1.95 13.77
C LEU A 126 -15.65 3.47 13.63
N THR A 127 -15.22 4.03 12.51
CA THR A 127 -15.46 5.44 12.18
C THR A 127 -16.90 5.66 11.70
N PRO A 128 -17.48 6.87 11.87
CA PRO A 128 -18.82 7.17 11.35
C PRO A 128 -18.96 6.90 9.85
N GLU A 129 -17.92 7.22 9.05
CA GLU A 129 -17.90 6.94 7.60
C GLU A 129 -17.93 5.43 7.31
N GLU A 130 -17.15 4.61 8.05
CA GLU A 130 -17.18 3.15 7.89
C GLU A 130 -18.55 2.59 8.21
N THR A 131 -19.20 3.07 9.28
CA THR A 131 -20.55 2.65 9.64
C THR A 131 -21.56 2.99 8.54
N VAL A 132 -21.50 4.21 7.99
CA VAL A 132 -22.39 4.62 6.89
C VAL A 132 -22.20 3.72 5.68
N ARG A 133 -20.95 3.44 5.28
CA ARG A 133 -20.65 2.52 4.16
C ARG A 133 -21.11 1.09 4.43
N LEU A 134 -20.87 0.55 5.62
CA LEU A 134 -21.30 -0.80 5.99
C LEU A 134 -22.83 -0.93 5.93
N ARG A 135 -23.57 0.08 6.39
CA ARG A 135 -25.04 0.10 6.36
C ARG A 135 -25.61 0.06 4.94
N VAL A 136 -24.84 0.41 3.91
CA VAL A 136 -25.26 0.21 2.51
C VAL A 136 -25.30 -1.28 2.16
N TYR A 137 -24.33 -2.06 2.62
CA TYR A 137 -24.33 -3.53 2.41
C TYR A 137 -25.26 -4.24 3.40
N PHE A 138 -25.36 -3.72 4.62
CA PHE A 138 -26.07 -4.31 5.75
C PHE A 138 -27.05 -3.30 6.36
N PRO A 139 -28.22 -3.05 5.76
CA PRO A 139 -29.15 -2.00 6.22
C PRO A 139 -29.66 -2.19 7.64
N LYS A 140 -29.65 -3.43 8.14
CA LYS A 140 -30.04 -3.80 9.50
C LYS A 140 -28.94 -3.54 10.54
N LEU A 141 -27.74 -3.18 10.11
CA LEU A 141 -26.64 -2.89 11.02
C LEU A 141 -26.99 -1.63 11.85
N PRO A 142 -26.87 -1.69 13.20
CA PRO A 142 -27.10 -0.53 14.06
C PRO A 142 -26.26 0.68 13.65
N SER A 143 -26.68 1.88 14.06
CA SER A 143 -25.92 3.12 13.82
C SER A 143 -24.59 3.19 14.57
N ARG A 144 -24.42 2.37 15.62
CA ARG A 144 -23.20 2.24 16.44
C ARG A 144 -22.99 0.78 16.82
N PRO A 145 -22.60 -0.10 15.88
CA PRO A 145 -22.43 -1.51 16.18
C PRO A 145 -21.16 -1.69 17.04
N THR A 146 -21.30 -2.44 18.14
CA THR A 146 -20.17 -2.83 19.01
C THR A 146 -19.58 -4.18 18.63
N ARG A 147 -20.31 -4.95 17.81
CA ARG A 147 -19.93 -6.26 17.31
C ARG A 147 -20.31 -6.36 15.84
N LEU A 148 -19.43 -6.96 15.05
CA LEU A 148 -19.67 -7.27 13.64
C LEU A 148 -19.55 -8.77 13.43
N THR A 149 -20.40 -9.31 12.55
CA THR A 149 -20.27 -10.68 12.04
C THR A 149 -18.99 -10.84 11.23
N GLY A 150 -18.52 -12.07 11.03
CA GLY A 150 -17.37 -12.36 10.16
C GLY A 150 -17.48 -11.74 8.75
N HIS A 151 -18.68 -11.75 8.16
CA HIS A 151 -18.95 -11.19 6.85
C HIS A 151 -18.93 -9.65 6.85
N GLU A 152 -19.53 -9.02 7.86
CA GLU A 152 -19.48 -7.56 8.04
C GLU A 152 -18.05 -7.08 8.29
N ARG A 153 -17.25 -7.82 9.06
CA ARG A 153 -15.82 -7.54 9.26
C ARG A 153 -15.04 -7.61 7.94
N ALA A 154 -15.33 -8.58 7.07
CA ALA A 154 -14.68 -8.66 5.76
C ALA A 154 -14.95 -7.40 4.92
N HIS A 155 -16.20 -6.91 4.90
CA HIS A 155 -16.55 -5.64 4.25
C HIS A 155 -15.90 -4.42 4.89
N LEU A 156 -15.74 -4.40 6.23
CA LEU A 156 -14.99 -3.34 6.91
C LEU A 156 -13.53 -3.29 6.43
N TRP A 157 -12.87 -4.43 6.32
CA TRP A 157 -11.50 -4.50 5.81
C TRP A 157 -11.41 -4.15 4.33
N ALA A 158 -12.42 -4.48 3.52
CA ALA A 158 -12.52 -4.02 2.14
C ALA A 158 -12.63 -2.49 2.03
N ILE A 159 -13.42 -1.84 2.89
CA ILE A 159 -13.51 -0.37 2.97
C ILE A 159 -12.14 0.22 3.35
N ARG A 160 -11.45 -0.37 4.32
CA ARG A 160 -10.11 0.06 4.74
C ARG A 160 -9.07 -0.16 3.62
N MET A 161 -9.18 -1.26 2.86
CA MET A 161 -8.34 -1.54 1.70
C MET A 161 -8.46 -0.46 0.64
N LEU A 162 -9.68 -0.02 0.31
CA LEU A 162 -9.92 1.07 -0.65
C LEU A 162 -9.26 2.39 -0.22
N ARG A 163 -9.31 2.73 1.08
CA ARG A 163 -8.63 3.92 1.60
C ARG A 163 -7.11 3.79 1.47
N THR A 164 -6.54 2.63 1.77
CA THR A 164 -5.11 2.37 1.60
C THR A 164 -4.70 2.42 0.13
N GLU A 165 -5.48 1.78 -0.74
CA GLU A 165 -5.31 1.83 -2.20
C GLU A 165 -5.31 3.28 -2.70
N SER A 166 -6.27 4.08 -2.26
CA SER A 166 -6.35 5.50 -2.61
C SER A 166 -5.09 6.27 -2.19
N GLY A 167 -4.59 6.03 -0.98
CA GLY A 167 -3.37 6.64 -0.50
C GLY A 167 -2.13 6.22 -1.30
N VAL A 168 -2.03 4.94 -1.67
CA VAL A 168 -0.94 4.42 -2.52
C VAL A 168 -1.06 4.97 -3.94
N ALA A 169 -2.27 5.09 -4.48
CA ALA A 169 -2.53 5.63 -5.80
C ALA A 169 -2.15 7.11 -5.88
N ASP A 170 -2.42 7.88 -4.83
CA ASP A 170 -1.93 9.26 -4.72
C ASP A 170 -0.41 9.30 -4.55
N LEU A 171 0.19 8.37 -3.81
CA LEU A 171 1.64 8.34 -3.65
C LEU A 171 2.38 8.04 -4.97
N LEU A 172 1.84 7.12 -5.77
CA LEU A 172 2.42 6.65 -7.04
C LEU A 172 1.96 7.43 -8.27
N ASP A 173 1.06 8.41 -8.12
CA ASP A 173 0.47 9.16 -9.25
C ASP A 173 -0.32 8.28 -10.22
N LEU A 174 -1.09 7.32 -9.71
CA LEU A 174 -1.85 6.41 -10.57
C LEU A 174 -3.08 7.09 -11.18
N ASP A 175 -3.51 6.67 -12.36
CA ASP A 175 -4.81 7.05 -12.90
C ASP A 175 -5.95 6.20 -12.32
N GLU A 176 -7.14 6.29 -12.92
CA GLU A 176 -8.30 5.49 -12.53
C GLU A 176 -8.14 4.01 -12.87
N ARG A 177 -7.34 3.68 -13.89
CA ARG A 177 -7.04 2.30 -14.30
C ARG A 177 -5.94 1.66 -13.45
N GLY A 178 -5.18 2.48 -12.72
CA GLY A 178 -4.07 2.03 -11.88
C GLY A 178 -2.73 2.09 -12.61
N GLU A 179 -2.69 2.80 -13.72
CA GLU A 179 -1.48 3.04 -14.49
C GLU A 179 -0.80 4.33 -14.00
N LEU A 180 0.53 4.44 -14.14
CA LEU A 180 1.23 5.68 -13.80
C LEU A 180 0.81 6.78 -14.78
N LYS A 181 0.32 7.92 -14.28
CA LYS A 181 -0.05 9.09 -15.10
C LYS A 181 1.15 9.68 -15.83
N SER A 182 2.26 9.82 -15.11
CA SER A 182 3.51 10.34 -15.64
C SER A 182 4.25 9.24 -16.40
N ARG A 183 4.33 9.37 -17.73
CA ARG A 183 5.20 8.54 -18.57
C ARG A 183 6.63 9.06 -18.43
N GLY A 184 7.45 8.38 -17.64
CA GLY A 184 8.88 8.65 -17.63
C GLY A 184 9.50 8.35 -19.01
N PRO A 185 10.66 8.91 -19.37
CA PRO A 185 11.38 8.62 -20.62
C PRO A 185 11.96 7.19 -20.68
N GLY A 186 11.43 6.28 -19.86
CA GLY A 186 11.96 4.95 -19.62
C GLY A 186 10.98 3.83 -19.95
N TYR A 187 11.31 2.65 -19.45
CA TYR A 187 10.56 1.43 -19.74
C TYR A 187 9.20 1.48 -18.99
N ARG A 188 8.10 1.18 -19.68
CA ARG A 188 6.74 1.09 -19.08
C ARG A 188 6.62 -0.02 -18.03
N PRO A 189 6.13 0.25 -16.80
CA PRO A 189 5.90 -0.80 -15.80
C PRO A 189 5.03 -1.92 -16.36
N LEU A 190 5.16 -3.12 -15.80
CA LEU A 190 4.25 -4.22 -16.12
C LEU A 190 2.81 -3.81 -15.73
N PRO A 191 1.80 -4.29 -16.49
CA PRO A 191 0.42 -4.10 -16.10
C PRO A 191 0.18 -4.67 -14.70
N HIS A 192 -0.56 -3.90 -13.91
CA HIS A 192 -0.86 -4.21 -12.52
C HIS A 192 -1.58 -5.56 -12.41
N LYS A 193 -0.95 -6.55 -11.74
CA LYS A 193 -1.53 -7.89 -11.57
C LYS A 193 -2.53 -8.00 -10.41
N GLY A 194 -2.68 -6.93 -9.64
CA GLY A 194 -3.40 -7.00 -8.37
C GLY A 194 -2.54 -7.57 -7.25
N CYS A 195 -3.05 -7.50 -6.02
CA CYS A 195 -2.48 -8.21 -4.89
C CYS A 195 -3.54 -9.00 -4.11
N GLU A 196 -3.10 -9.97 -3.33
CA GLU A 196 -3.98 -10.83 -2.53
C GLU A 196 -3.65 -10.72 -1.04
N LEU A 197 -4.66 -10.52 -0.21
CA LEU A 197 -4.52 -10.51 1.25
C LEU A 197 -5.43 -11.59 1.84
N TYR A 198 -4.82 -12.51 2.58
CA TYR A 198 -5.50 -13.58 3.28
C TYR A 198 -5.59 -13.24 4.76
N MET A 199 -6.80 -13.30 5.31
CA MET A 199 -7.09 -12.81 6.66
C MET A 199 -7.74 -13.92 7.48
N PHE A 200 -7.11 -14.33 8.57
CA PHE A 200 -7.51 -15.50 9.35
C PHE A 200 -7.81 -15.13 10.78
N SER A 201 -8.91 -15.63 11.35
CA SER A 201 -9.18 -15.49 12.79
C SER A 201 -8.56 -16.61 13.63
N SER A 202 -8.10 -17.70 12.99
CA SER A 202 -7.52 -18.88 13.65
C SER A 202 -6.03 -18.97 13.36
N ALA A 203 -5.22 -19.07 14.41
CA ALA A 203 -3.78 -19.27 14.29
C ALA A 203 -3.45 -20.58 13.56
N ALA A 204 -4.15 -21.67 13.88
CA ALA A 204 -3.97 -22.96 13.22
C ALA A 204 -4.24 -22.89 11.70
N THR A 205 -5.32 -22.21 11.30
CA THR A 205 -5.68 -22.02 9.89
C THR A 205 -4.66 -21.15 9.16
N HIS A 206 -4.23 -20.06 9.82
CA HIS A 206 -3.19 -19.17 9.32
C HIS A 206 -1.86 -19.91 9.11
N ASP A 207 -1.42 -20.72 10.07
CA ASP A 207 -0.16 -21.45 10.01
C ASP A 207 -0.20 -22.61 9.01
N ALA A 208 -1.34 -23.26 8.85
CA ALA A 208 -1.57 -24.23 7.78
C ALA A 208 -1.45 -23.56 6.39
N PHE A 209 -2.08 -22.40 6.21
CA PHE A 209 -1.98 -21.62 4.97
C PHE A 209 -0.52 -21.20 4.69
N ARG A 210 0.16 -20.62 5.68
CA ARG A 210 1.55 -20.14 5.53
C ARG A 210 2.51 -21.26 5.17
N ARG A 211 2.41 -22.43 5.82
CA ARG A 211 3.26 -23.59 5.50
C ARG A 211 3.04 -24.12 4.08
N HIS A 212 1.83 -23.97 3.55
CA HIS A 212 1.51 -24.42 2.20
C HIS A 212 2.00 -23.47 1.10
N ILE A 213 1.93 -22.16 1.36
CA ILE A 213 2.15 -21.13 0.33
C ILE A 213 3.50 -20.43 0.44
N PHE A 214 3.95 -20.13 1.66
CA PHE A 214 5.13 -19.31 1.85
C PHE A 214 6.38 -20.15 2.08
N LYS A 215 7.49 -19.69 1.53
CA LYS A 215 8.80 -20.26 1.82
C LYS A 215 9.11 -20.14 3.32
N PRO A 216 9.85 -21.09 3.92
CA PRO A 216 10.25 -21.01 5.33
C PRO A 216 10.98 -19.70 5.70
N SER A 217 11.68 -19.10 4.74
CA SER A 217 12.39 -17.82 4.90
C SER A 217 11.50 -16.58 4.87
N THR A 218 10.21 -16.70 4.54
CA THR A 218 9.27 -15.58 4.42
C THR A 218 8.85 -15.10 5.81
N LYS A 219 9.33 -13.91 6.21
CA LYS A 219 9.13 -13.34 7.55
C LYS A 219 7.83 -12.53 7.65
N GLY A 220 6.98 -12.87 8.62
CA GLY A 220 5.90 -11.99 9.10
C GLY A 220 4.90 -11.53 8.02
N LEU A 221 4.59 -10.22 8.02
CA LEU A 221 3.62 -9.57 7.13
C LEU A 221 4.17 -9.23 5.73
N ALA A 222 5.45 -9.54 5.47
CA ALA A 222 6.10 -9.32 4.19
C ALA A 222 5.33 -9.96 3.03
N GLY A 223 4.75 -11.13 3.26
CA GLY A 223 4.13 -11.92 2.20
C GLY A 223 5.17 -12.45 1.19
N GLU A 224 4.69 -12.93 0.06
CA GLU A 224 5.46 -13.49 -1.04
C GLU A 224 4.92 -12.97 -2.38
N THR A 225 5.71 -13.03 -3.45
CA THR A 225 5.22 -12.73 -4.81
C THR A 225 5.07 -14.04 -5.57
N LEU A 226 3.84 -14.36 -5.95
CA LEU A 226 3.47 -15.54 -6.74
C LEU A 226 3.12 -15.12 -8.17
N ASP A 227 2.76 -16.07 -9.03
CA ASP A 227 2.41 -15.78 -10.44
C ASP A 227 1.20 -14.85 -10.58
N SER A 228 0.27 -14.92 -9.62
CA SER A 228 -0.91 -14.04 -9.53
C SER A 228 -0.59 -12.66 -8.96
N GLY A 229 0.63 -12.43 -8.47
CA GLY A 229 1.07 -11.16 -7.89
C GLY A 229 1.50 -11.29 -6.42
N PRO A 230 1.65 -10.15 -5.73
CA PRO A 230 2.00 -10.10 -4.32
C PRO A 230 0.87 -10.66 -3.46
N VAL A 231 1.22 -11.54 -2.52
CA VAL A 231 0.31 -12.24 -1.63
C VAL A 231 0.81 -12.08 -0.21
N THR A 232 -0.08 -11.75 0.72
CA THR A 232 0.24 -11.77 2.16
C THR A 232 -0.84 -12.49 2.96
N ALA A 233 -0.46 -13.02 4.11
CA ALA A 233 -1.36 -13.67 5.06
C ALA A 233 -1.24 -13.00 6.42
N MET A 234 -2.37 -12.86 7.08
CA MET A 234 -2.50 -12.11 8.31
C MET A 234 -3.37 -12.84 9.32
N LEU A 235 -2.87 -12.96 10.55
CA LEU A 235 -3.67 -13.32 11.70
C LEU A 235 -4.43 -12.09 12.22
N MET A 236 -5.74 -12.21 12.24
CA MET A 236 -6.74 -11.27 12.71
C MET A 236 -7.32 -11.78 14.03
N ASP A 237 -6.43 -11.97 14.99
CA ASP A 237 -6.72 -12.40 16.36
C ASP A 237 -7.72 -11.47 17.07
N ASP A 238 -8.14 -11.85 18.27
CA ASP A 238 -9.03 -11.03 19.10
C ASP A 238 -8.28 -9.91 19.86
N GLN A 239 -7.11 -9.48 19.35
CA GLN A 239 -6.43 -8.32 19.92
C GLN A 239 -7.26 -7.04 19.76
N LYS A 240 -6.89 -6.02 20.52
CA LYS A 240 -7.42 -4.65 20.33
C LYS A 240 -7.32 -4.26 18.85
N SER A 241 -8.34 -3.57 18.36
CA SER A 241 -8.47 -3.23 16.94
C SER A 241 -7.29 -2.42 16.38
N ALA A 242 -6.64 -1.59 17.20
CA ALA A 242 -5.53 -0.73 16.79
C ALA A 242 -4.29 -1.51 16.27
N PRO A 243 -3.69 -2.46 17.02
CA PRO A 243 -2.62 -3.34 16.53
C PRO A 243 -2.93 -3.99 15.19
N ILE A 244 -4.13 -4.57 15.09
CA ILE A 244 -4.58 -5.29 13.90
C ILE A 244 -4.70 -4.34 12.71
N ARG A 245 -5.28 -3.16 12.92
CA ARG A 245 -5.39 -2.12 11.89
C ARG A 245 -4.03 -1.66 11.39
N ARG A 246 -3.05 -1.49 12.29
CA ARG A 246 -1.66 -1.15 11.92
C ARG A 246 -1.01 -2.24 11.08
N ARG A 247 -1.10 -3.49 11.52
CA ARG A 247 -0.67 -4.67 10.75
C ARG A 247 -1.29 -4.68 9.36
N PHE A 248 -2.59 -4.43 9.28
CA PHE A 248 -3.32 -4.39 8.01
C PHE A 248 -2.82 -3.27 7.10
N LEU A 249 -2.69 -2.05 7.61
CA LEU A 249 -2.19 -0.91 6.82
C LEU A 249 -0.81 -1.17 6.25
N HIS A 250 0.10 -1.70 7.06
CA HIS A 250 1.43 -2.09 6.62
C HIS A 250 1.36 -3.14 5.51
N ALA A 251 0.67 -4.26 5.76
CA ALA A 251 0.59 -5.36 4.81
C ALA A 251 -0.08 -4.92 3.49
N ALA A 252 -1.21 -4.22 3.56
CA ALA A 252 -1.94 -3.72 2.42
C ALA A 252 -1.11 -2.75 1.57
N SER A 253 -0.49 -1.74 2.20
CA SER A 253 0.34 -0.77 1.46
C SER A 253 1.56 -1.43 0.84
N LEU A 254 2.23 -2.35 1.55
CA LEU A 254 3.35 -3.11 1.01
C LEU A 254 2.95 -3.92 -0.22
N GLN A 255 1.86 -4.70 -0.15
CA GLN A 255 1.43 -5.52 -1.28
C GLN A 255 0.94 -4.68 -2.47
N LEU A 256 0.26 -3.56 -2.22
CA LEU A 256 -0.17 -2.63 -3.28
C LEU A 256 1.04 -2.03 -4.00
N ILE A 257 2.08 -1.59 -3.27
CA ILE A 257 3.31 -1.07 -3.89
C ILE A 257 4.00 -2.15 -4.72
N ARG A 258 4.08 -3.38 -4.19
CA ARG A 258 4.67 -4.52 -4.90
C ARG A 258 3.90 -4.92 -6.15
N ALA A 259 2.59 -4.66 -6.20
CA ALA A 259 1.79 -4.99 -7.37
C ALA A 259 2.17 -4.11 -8.59
N HIS A 260 2.87 -3.00 -8.35
CA HIS A 260 3.46 -2.15 -9.39
C HIS A 260 4.93 -2.46 -9.67
N ARG A 261 5.57 -3.33 -8.88
CA ARG A 261 6.99 -3.65 -9.00
C ARG A 261 7.25 -4.67 -10.11
N ARG A 262 8.45 -4.61 -10.69
CA ARG A 262 9.00 -5.65 -11.57
C ARG A 262 9.74 -6.72 -10.77
N LEU A 263 9.91 -7.88 -11.39
CA LEU A 263 10.81 -8.94 -10.89
C LEU A 263 12.29 -8.49 -10.93
N GLU A 264 12.68 -7.68 -11.93
CA GLU A 264 14.05 -7.16 -12.11
C GLU A 264 14.09 -5.64 -11.99
N GLY A 265 14.93 -5.13 -11.09
CA GLY A 265 15.01 -3.70 -10.77
C GLY A 265 13.79 -3.16 -10.01
N GLY A 266 13.75 -1.84 -9.80
CA GLY A 266 12.60 -1.15 -9.21
C GLY A 266 12.85 -0.54 -7.83
N ILE A 267 11.81 -0.51 -7.01
CA ILE A 267 11.82 0.12 -5.68
C ILE A 267 12.69 -0.71 -4.74
N PRO A 268 13.72 -0.13 -4.09
CA PRO A 268 14.56 -0.87 -3.14
C PRO A 268 13.73 -1.31 -1.92
N ALA A 269 14.10 -2.45 -1.32
CA ALA A 269 13.34 -3.04 -0.23
C ALA A 269 13.13 -2.10 0.97
N TRP A 270 14.14 -1.29 1.30
CA TRP A 270 14.01 -0.29 2.36
C TRP A 270 12.92 0.74 2.05
N LEU A 271 12.75 1.14 0.79
CA LEU A 271 11.76 2.14 0.41
C LEU A 271 10.36 1.54 0.42
N GLU A 272 10.17 0.30 -0.05
CA GLU A 272 8.90 -0.43 0.07
C GLU A 272 8.47 -0.54 1.55
N ILE A 273 9.37 -1.01 2.41
CA ILE A 273 9.11 -1.21 3.84
C ILE A 273 8.93 0.12 4.57
N GLY A 274 9.73 1.13 4.23
CA GLY A 274 9.63 2.47 4.80
C GLY A 274 8.28 3.13 4.49
N VAL A 275 7.77 2.97 3.26
CA VAL A 275 6.43 3.45 2.90
C VAL A 275 5.35 2.66 3.64
N ALA A 276 5.47 1.34 3.73
CA ALA A 276 4.50 0.52 4.46
C ALA A 276 4.37 0.93 5.94
N HIS A 277 5.51 1.15 6.59
CA HIS A 277 5.58 1.69 7.94
C HIS A 277 5.09 3.14 8.05
N TYR A 278 5.26 3.97 7.02
CA TYR A 278 4.71 5.32 7.00
C TYR A 278 3.17 5.29 7.02
N PHE A 279 2.54 4.42 6.22
CA PHE A 279 1.08 4.23 6.23
C PHE A 279 0.57 3.69 7.57
N GLU A 280 1.28 2.73 8.15
CA GLU A 280 0.98 2.17 9.48
C GLU A 280 0.90 3.25 10.56
N ARG A 281 1.86 4.18 10.58
CA ARG A 281 2.00 5.21 11.62
C ARG A 281 1.10 6.42 11.39
N ARG A 282 0.70 6.70 10.14
CA ARG A 282 -0.09 7.90 9.77
C ARG A 282 -1.46 7.97 10.46
N GLN A 283 -2.12 6.83 10.70
CA GLN A 283 -3.49 6.81 11.25
C GLN A 283 -3.55 6.96 12.78
N SER A 284 -2.42 7.13 13.47
CA SER A 284 -2.34 7.22 14.93
C SER A 284 -2.52 8.65 15.49
N LYS A 285 -3.24 9.56 14.80
CA LYS A 285 -3.62 10.87 15.38
C LYS A 285 -4.33 10.72 16.74
N VAL A 286 -4.92 9.55 16.98
CA VAL A 286 -5.46 9.13 18.27
C VAL A 286 -4.31 8.72 19.21
N ASN A 287 -3.88 9.68 20.04
CA ASN A 287 -2.99 9.53 21.19
C ASN A 287 -1.51 9.22 20.91
N ARG A 288 -0.71 10.26 20.62
CA ARG A 288 0.75 10.25 20.87
C ARG A 288 1.11 9.95 22.35
N PHE A 289 0.13 10.05 23.26
CA PHE A 289 0.31 9.89 24.71
C PHE A 289 -0.06 8.49 25.26
N ARG A 290 -0.69 7.60 24.49
CA ARG A 290 -0.96 6.23 24.95
C ARG A 290 0.13 5.30 24.45
N LYS A 291 0.71 4.54 25.39
CA LYS A 291 1.75 3.53 25.19
C LYS A 291 1.50 2.74 23.91
N ASP A 292 2.38 2.93 22.94
CA ASP A 292 2.23 2.40 21.60
C ASP A 292 2.82 0.99 21.53
N GLU A 293 2.04 0.00 21.99
CA GLU A 293 2.57 -1.32 22.35
C GLU A 293 2.62 -2.33 21.20
N SER A 294 2.25 -1.96 19.96
CA SER A 294 2.17 -2.94 18.87
C SER A 294 2.24 -2.34 17.47
N GLY A 295 3.47 -2.22 16.96
CA GLY A 295 3.74 -2.02 15.53
C GLY A 295 3.98 -3.33 14.79
N THR A 296 4.28 -3.24 13.50
CA THR A 296 4.67 -4.38 12.65
C THR A 296 6.15 -4.74 12.69
N LEU A 297 6.94 -3.98 13.47
CA LEU A 297 8.29 -4.42 13.81
C LEU A 297 8.20 -5.72 14.62
N PRO A 298 9.12 -6.69 14.40
CA PRO A 298 9.09 -7.98 15.07
C PRO A 298 8.91 -7.83 16.59
N PRO A 299 7.99 -8.59 17.22
CA PRO A 299 7.81 -8.54 18.66
C PRO A 299 9.06 -9.06 19.39
N GLY A 300 9.52 -8.29 20.38
CA GLY A 300 10.73 -8.51 21.18
C GLY A 300 11.11 -7.24 21.96
N LEU A 301 12.09 -7.32 22.86
CA LEU A 301 12.58 -6.20 23.69
C LEU A 301 13.10 -4.98 22.88
N GLU A 302 13.23 -5.11 21.55
CA GLU A 302 13.90 -4.15 20.67
C GLU A 302 12.97 -3.32 19.77
N SER A 303 11.65 -3.56 19.71
CA SER A 303 10.77 -2.64 18.97
C SER A 303 10.52 -1.40 19.82
N PRO A 304 11.07 -0.22 19.46
CA PRO A 304 10.93 0.95 20.31
C PRO A 304 9.49 1.43 20.34
N ARG A 305 9.05 1.93 21.50
CA ARG A 305 7.74 2.58 21.64
C ARG A 305 7.68 3.92 20.91
N ASP A 306 8.79 4.66 20.98
CA ASP A 306 8.97 5.92 20.27
C ASP A 306 9.99 5.73 19.15
N TRP A 307 9.49 5.62 17.92
CA TRP A 307 10.33 5.45 16.73
C TRP A 307 11.13 6.71 16.39
N ASP A 308 10.61 7.90 16.72
CA ASP A 308 11.33 9.15 16.48
C ASP A 308 12.54 9.24 17.42
N GLN A 309 12.35 8.95 18.71
CA GLN A 309 13.45 8.91 19.68
C GLN A 309 14.45 7.79 19.37
N ALA A 310 13.99 6.59 19.06
CA ALA A 310 14.89 5.49 18.75
C ALA A 310 15.74 5.75 17.50
N ILE A 311 15.19 6.45 16.51
CA ILE A 311 15.96 6.87 15.33
C ILE A 311 16.97 7.95 15.68
N ARG A 312 16.61 8.89 16.55
CA ARG A 312 17.55 9.87 17.06
C ARG A 312 18.73 9.21 17.76
N ASP A 313 18.47 8.27 18.66
CA ASP A 313 19.51 7.53 19.39
C ASP A 313 20.39 6.72 18.46
N LEU A 314 19.79 6.09 17.45
CA LEU A 314 20.50 5.34 16.42
C LEU A 314 21.41 6.23 15.58
N VAL A 315 20.97 7.44 15.19
CA VAL A 315 21.78 8.40 14.44
C VAL A 315 22.87 9.02 15.33
N ALA A 316 22.54 9.43 16.55
CA ALA A 316 23.47 10.03 17.51
C ALA A 316 24.60 9.07 17.88
N ALA A 317 24.30 7.78 18.03
CA ALA A 317 25.28 6.74 18.29
C ALA A 317 26.10 6.32 17.05
N GLY A 318 25.87 6.94 15.88
CA GLY A 318 26.56 6.54 14.63
C GLY A 318 26.18 5.16 14.10
N ARG A 319 25.09 4.56 14.59
CA ARG A 319 24.64 3.20 14.25
C ARG A 319 23.68 3.16 13.05
N SER A 320 23.43 4.29 12.40
CA SER A 320 22.69 4.34 11.13
C SER A 320 23.55 3.80 9.99
N GLY A 321 22.99 2.89 9.20
CA GLY A 321 23.66 2.38 8.01
C GLY A 321 23.72 3.43 6.91
N GLU A 322 24.66 3.28 5.98
CA GLU A 322 24.71 4.13 4.78
C GLU A 322 23.52 3.83 3.86
N LEU A 323 22.97 4.86 3.21
CA LEU A 323 21.82 4.73 2.31
C LEU A 323 22.13 3.81 1.12
N THR A 324 23.36 3.85 0.60
CA THR A 324 23.79 2.97 -0.50
C THR A 324 23.78 1.50 -0.07
N ALA A 325 24.32 1.17 1.11
CA ALA A 325 24.32 -0.18 1.66
C ALA A 325 22.90 -0.66 2.00
N LEU A 326 22.07 0.22 2.56
CA LEU A 326 20.67 -0.05 2.83
C LEU A 326 19.89 -0.37 1.53
N SER A 327 20.26 0.26 0.42
CA SER A 327 19.66 0.04 -0.91
C SER A 327 20.04 -1.29 -1.54
N ALA A 328 21.23 -1.80 -1.23
CA ALA A 328 21.68 -3.13 -1.62
C ALA A 328 21.06 -4.25 -0.77
N THR A 329 20.53 -3.91 0.42
CA THR A 329 20.08 -4.89 1.38
C THR A 329 18.74 -5.49 0.96
N PRO A 330 18.64 -6.81 0.72
CA PRO A 330 17.37 -7.45 0.41
C PRO A 330 16.45 -7.36 1.63
N GLU A 331 15.14 -7.41 1.42
CA GLU A 331 14.15 -7.27 2.49
C GLU A 331 14.40 -8.19 3.70
N ARG A 332 14.75 -9.45 3.45
CA ARG A 332 15.04 -10.45 4.49
C ARG A 332 16.23 -10.09 5.38
N GLY A 333 17.15 -9.27 4.87
CA GLY A 333 18.33 -8.75 5.55
C GLY A 333 18.09 -7.43 6.29
N LEU A 334 16.91 -6.80 6.14
CA LEU A 334 16.58 -5.58 6.88
C LEU A 334 16.34 -5.89 8.36
N THR A 335 17.26 -5.42 9.21
CA THR A 335 17.17 -5.45 10.67
C THR A 335 16.09 -4.50 11.20
N VAL A 336 15.76 -4.57 12.50
CA VAL A 336 14.85 -3.60 13.15
C VAL A 336 15.34 -2.16 12.95
N ASN A 337 16.64 -1.93 13.17
CA ASN A 337 17.30 -0.63 12.97
C ASN A 337 17.18 -0.16 11.51
N SER A 338 17.44 -1.05 10.54
CA SER A 338 17.30 -0.73 9.12
C SER A 338 15.87 -0.37 8.74
N ARG A 339 14.86 -1.03 9.32
CA ARG A 339 13.43 -0.76 9.10
C ARG A 339 13.00 0.58 9.70
N LEU A 340 13.46 0.90 10.91
CA LEU A 340 13.25 2.21 11.54
C LEU A 340 13.90 3.32 10.69
N GLN A 341 15.12 3.10 10.23
CA GLN A 341 15.84 4.03 9.35
C GLN A 341 15.06 4.24 8.03
N SER A 342 14.55 3.15 7.45
CA SER A 342 13.73 3.17 6.25
C SER A 342 12.48 4.06 6.42
N TRP A 343 11.73 3.85 7.51
CA TRP A 343 10.57 4.67 7.84
C TRP A 343 10.92 6.15 7.99
N SER A 344 12.00 6.45 8.73
CA SER A 344 12.43 7.83 8.97
C SER A 344 12.89 8.54 7.69
N LEU A 345 13.61 7.84 6.81
CA LEU A 345 14.01 8.37 5.50
C LEU A 345 12.79 8.67 4.62
N VAL A 346 11.79 7.78 4.57
CA VAL A 346 10.56 8.01 3.83
C VAL A 346 9.80 9.21 4.37
N LYS A 347 9.63 9.28 5.70
CA LYS A 347 9.02 10.42 6.40
C LYS A 347 9.74 11.72 6.03
N TYR A 348 11.08 11.72 6.06
CA TYR A 348 11.88 12.89 5.70
C TYR A 348 11.71 13.31 4.25
N LEU A 349 11.87 12.40 3.29
CA LEU A 349 11.80 12.73 1.86
C LEU A 349 10.41 13.23 1.45
N LEU A 350 9.34 12.64 2.00
CA LEU A 350 7.97 13.12 1.84
C LEU A 350 7.78 14.54 2.38
N GLY A 351 8.39 14.85 3.53
CA GLY A 351 8.29 16.18 4.15
C GLY A 351 9.15 17.25 3.52
N VAL A 352 10.21 16.87 2.81
CA VAL A 352 10.98 17.81 1.98
C VAL A 352 10.11 18.26 0.80
N ASP A 353 9.58 17.32 0.04
CA ASP A 353 8.70 17.59 -1.09
C ASP A 353 7.98 16.31 -1.55
N GLY A 354 6.69 16.18 -1.22
CA GLY A 354 5.88 15.02 -1.60
C GLY A 354 5.76 14.82 -3.12
N ARG A 355 5.80 15.88 -3.93
CA ARG A 355 5.77 15.76 -5.40
C ARG A 355 7.07 15.16 -5.93
N ARG A 356 8.21 15.54 -5.34
CA ARG A 356 9.51 14.94 -5.68
C ARG A 356 9.61 13.50 -5.19
N PHE A 357 9.03 13.17 -4.04
CA PHE A 357 8.98 11.78 -3.57
C PHE A 357 8.15 10.89 -4.50
N ARG A 358 6.98 11.38 -4.95
CA ARG A 358 6.19 10.73 -6.00
C ARG A 358 7.03 10.52 -7.26
N ARG A 359 7.74 11.56 -7.73
CA ARG A 359 8.65 11.42 -8.87
C ARG A 359 9.74 10.38 -8.63
N LEU A 360 10.37 10.34 -7.46
CA LEU A 360 11.37 9.32 -7.09
C LEU A 360 10.82 7.91 -7.30
N LEU A 361 9.61 7.62 -6.82
CA LEU A 361 8.96 6.31 -7.00
C LEU A 361 8.68 6.01 -8.47
N VAL A 362 8.19 7.00 -9.23
CA VAL A 362 7.94 6.86 -10.68
C VAL A 362 9.24 6.55 -11.43
N GLU A 363 10.33 7.27 -11.17
CA GLU A 363 11.64 7.04 -11.80
C GLU A 363 12.15 5.62 -11.47
N LEU A 364 12.02 5.18 -10.22
CA LEU A 364 12.41 3.82 -9.82
C LEU A 364 11.60 2.74 -10.56
N LEU A 365 10.29 2.93 -10.72
CA LEU A 365 9.42 1.99 -11.46
C LEU A 365 9.73 1.93 -12.97
N HIS A 366 10.31 2.99 -13.53
CA HIS A 366 10.75 3.08 -14.93
C HIS A 366 12.22 2.72 -15.15
N THR A 367 12.93 2.26 -14.11
CA THR A 367 14.33 1.82 -14.20
C THR A 367 14.47 0.71 -15.25
N ARG A 368 15.51 0.80 -16.08
CA ARG A 368 15.75 -0.18 -17.16
C ARG A 368 16.11 -1.55 -16.57
N PRO A 369 15.63 -2.66 -17.16
CA PRO A 369 16.12 -4.00 -16.82
C PRO A 369 17.66 -4.07 -16.86
N GLY A 370 18.26 -4.87 -15.99
CA GLY A 370 19.71 -4.99 -15.84
C GLY A 370 20.41 -3.86 -15.07
N THR A 371 19.72 -2.76 -14.75
CA THR A 371 20.28 -1.71 -13.88
C THR A 371 20.31 -2.20 -12.43
N THR A 372 21.44 -2.03 -11.74
CA THR A 372 21.52 -2.37 -10.31
C THR A 372 20.57 -1.48 -9.49
N VAL A 373 20.08 -2.00 -8.36
CA VAL A 373 19.17 -1.24 -7.48
C VAL A 373 19.82 0.08 -7.01
N GLN A 374 21.13 0.04 -6.75
CA GLN A 374 21.91 1.19 -6.29
C GLN A 374 22.06 2.25 -7.39
N ASP A 375 22.35 1.86 -8.62
CA ASP A 375 22.46 2.80 -9.74
C ASP A 375 21.09 3.38 -10.11
N GLY A 376 20.04 2.56 -10.08
CA GLY A 376 18.65 3.01 -10.26
C GLY A 376 18.26 4.04 -9.21
N LEU A 377 18.55 3.81 -7.93
CA LEU A 377 18.29 4.78 -6.87
C LEU A 377 19.11 6.07 -7.04
N ARG A 378 20.40 5.96 -7.38
CA ARG A 378 21.26 7.12 -7.61
C ARG A 378 20.69 8.01 -8.72
N ALA A 379 20.33 7.41 -9.85
CA ALA A 379 19.73 8.11 -10.97
C ALA A 379 18.37 8.73 -10.59
N ALA A 380 17.51 7.97 -9.91
CA ALA A 380 16.19 8.43 -9.52
C ALA A 380 16.25 9.58 -8.51
N LEU A 381 17.14 9.56 -7.52
CA LEU A 381 17.37 10.67 -6.58
C LEU A 381 17.93 11.91 -7.29
N LYS A 382 18.86 11.72 -8.23
CA LYS A 382 19.40 12.83 -9.02
C LYS A 382 18.30 13.49 -9.86
N ALA A 383 17.46 12.70 -10.51
CA ALA A 383 16.36 13.20 -11.35
C ALA A 383 15.25 13.88 -10.53
N SER A 384 14.90 13.34 -9.36
CA SER A 384 13.78 13.82 -8.55
C SER A 384 14.15 14.93 -7.57
N TYR A 385 15.30 14.84 -6.91
CA TYR A 385 15.76 15.79 -5.89
C TYR A 385 16.98 16.60 -6.32
N GLY A 386 17.73 16.21 -7.35
CA GLY A 386 18.97 16.86 -7.75
C GLY A 386 20.20 16.44 -6.95
N HIS A 387 20.06 15.45 -6.07
CA HIS A 387 21.03 15.04 -5.06
C HIS A 387 21.47 13.59 -5.21
N PHE A 388 22.66 13.26 -4.71
CA PHE A 388 23.12 11.88 -4.60
C PHE A 388 22.71 11.27 -3.25
N PRO A 389 22.73 9.93 -3.12
CA PRO A 389 22.36 9.26 -1.86
C PRO A 389 23.08 9.81 -0.62
N LYS A 390 24.38 10.13 -0.72
CA LYS A 390 25.17 10.68 0.40
C LYS A 390 24.67 12.05 0.87
N ASP A 391 24.25 12.92 -0.04
CA ASP A 391 23.73 14.25 0.28
C ASP A 391 22.38 14.15 1.01
N VAL A 392 21.51 13.27 0.51
CA VAL A 392 20.21 12.97 1.12
C VAL A 392 20.38 12.39 2.52
N GLU A 393 21.30 11.43 2.69
CA GLU A 393 21.61 10.84 3.97
C GLU A 393 22.13 11.87 4.98
N LYS A 394 23.09 12.72 4.58
CA LYS A 394 23.62 13.79 5.43
C LYS A 394 22.53 14.76 5.88
N ALA A 395 21.66 15.17 4.96
CA ALA A 395 20.56 16.08 5.25
C ALA A 395 19.51 15.43 6.16
N TRP A 396 19.18 14.15 5.95
CA TRP A 396 18.31 13.36 6.82
C TRP A 396 18.87 13.23 8.24
N LYS A 397 20.13 12.82 8.41
CA LYS A 397 20.78 12.71 9.73
C LYS A 397 20.75 14.05 10.48
N SER A 398 21.05 15.14 9.76
CA SER A 398 21.00 16.49 10.32
C SER A 398 19.59 16.87 10.79
N TRP A 399 18.56 16.47 10.04
CA TRP A 399 17.17 16.70 10.42
C TRP A 399 16.75 15.89 11.66
N VAL A 400 17.12 14.60 11.71
CA VAL A 400 16.82 13.73 12.85
C VAL A 400 17.36 14.30 14.16
N ILE A 401 18.61 14.78 14.16
CA ILE A 401 19.25 15.32 15.36
C ILE A 401 18.60 16.64 15.81
N LYS A 402 18.24 17.53 14.87
CA LYS A 402 17.67 18.85 15.17
C LYS A 402 16.26 18.80 15.77
N ARG A 403 15.46 17.78 15.46
CA ARG A 403 14.03 17.73 15.86
C ARG A 403 13.81 17.48 17.36
N GLY A 404 14.81 17.05 18.10
CA GLY A 404 14.68 16.75 19.54
C GLY A 404 15.40 17.73 20.48
N GLY A 405 15.81 18.89 19.99
CA GLY A 405 16.32 20.00 20.79
C GLY A 405 15.22 20.99 21.14
#